data_AF-A0A926VJ42-F1
#
_entry.id   AF-A0A926VJ42-F1
#
_cell.length_a   1.000
_cell.length_b   1.000
_cell.length_c   1.000
_cell.angle_alpha   90.00
_cell.angle_beta   90.00
_cell.angle_gamma   90.00
#
_symmetry.space_group_name_H-M   'P 1'
#
loop_
_entity.id
_entity.type
_entity.pdbx_description
1 polymer ?
#
loop_
_entity_poly.entity_id
_entity_poly.type
_entity_poly.pdbx_seq_one_letter_code
_entity_poly.pdbx_strand_id
1 'polypeptide(L)'
;MPDDFPCWLRGRARTVAEALLQDGFFYCGHADDFCESPDLETVGDWFVGGSYQFPGFDAICDGALFFKDYSDNSSSLTEEEFGRIKQLISQTQLAWDTCSNAGQLCLPGVA
;
A
#
# COMPACT_ATOMS: atom_id res chain seq x y z
N MET A 1 -0.33 -8.90 -13.45
CA MET A 1 -0.79 -7.58 -12.98
C MET A 1 -2.12 -7.33 -13.65
N PRO A 2 -3.13 -6.82 -12.94
CA PRO A 2 -4.39 -6.39 -13.55
C PRO A 2 -4.11 -5.36 -14.66
N ASP A 3 -4.89 -5.37 -15.74
CA ASP A 3 -4.73 -4.44 -16.87
C ASP A 3 -4.92 -2.96 -16.46
N ASP A 4 -5.49 -2.72 -15.28
CA ASP A 4 -5.75 -1.39 -14.71
C ASP A 4 -4.61 -0.87 -13.80
N PHE A 5 -3.49 -1.57 -13.64
CA PHE A 5 -2.43 -1.09 -12.74
C PHE A 5 -1.78 0.21 -13.26
N PRO A 6 -1.62 1.25 -12.42
CA PRO A 6 -1.22 2.59 -12.87
C PRO A 6 0.20 2.60 -13.44
N CYS A 7 0.33 3.05 -14.69
CA CYS A 7 1.60 3.04 -15.42
C CYS A 7 2.56 4.17 -15.00
N TRP A 8 2.05 5.16 -14.26
CA TRP A 8 2.84 6.26 -13.70
C TRP A 8 3.51 5.90 -12.37
N LEU A 9 2.97 4.94 -11.61
CA LEU A 9 3.66 4.39 -10.44
C LEU A 9 4.93 3.64 -10.86
N ARG A 10 6.09 4.12 -10.41
CA ARG A 10 7.41 3.63 -10.80
C ARG A 10 8.35 3.51 -9.61
N GLY A 11 9.45 2.76 -9.81
CA GLY A 11 10.50 2.59 -8.83
C GLY A 11 9.98 2.10 -7.47
N ARG A 12 10.38 2.80 -6.41
CA ARG A 12 10.02 2.48 -5.02
C ARG A 12 8.51 2.36 -4.82
N ALA A 13 7.73 3.31 -5.35
CA ALA A 13 6.29 3.32 -5.17
C ALA A 13 5.62 2.12 -5.85
N ARG A 14 6.10 1.72 -7.03
CA ARG A 14 5.62 0.50 -7.68
C ARG A 14 5.89 -0.74 -6.83
N THR A 15 7.08 -0.90 -6.27
CA THR A 15 7.41 -2.07 -5.44
C THR A 15 6.52 -2.16 -4.20
N VAL A 16 6.22 -1.03 -3.55
CA VAL A 16 5.26 -0.99 -2.43
C VAL A 16 3.86 -1.39 -2.90
N ALA A 17 3.39 -0.85 -4.02
CA ALA A 17 2.08 -1.21 -4.57
C ALA A 17 1.98 -2.71 -4.90
N GLU A 18 3.03 -3.32 -5.46
CA GLU A 18 3.08 -4.76 -5.71
C GLU A 18 3.03 -5.57 -4.40
N ALA A 19 3.71 -5.11 -3.35
CA ALA A 19 3.65 -5.74 -2.02
C ALA A 19 2.26 -5.63 -1.38
N LEU A 20 1.58 -4.48 -1.53
CA LEU A 20 0.20 -4.30 -1.08
C LEU A 20 -0.76 -5.25 -1.81
N LEU A 21 -0.62 -5.40 -3.12
CA LEU A 21 -1.42 -6.36 -3.89
C LEU A 21 -1.20 -7.80 -3.43
N GLN A 22 0.04 -8.19 -3.14
CA GLN A 22 0.36 -9.51 -2.58
C GLN A 22 -0.22 -9.71 -1.18
N ASP A 23 -0.33 -8.63 -0.40
CA ASP A 23 -0.95 -8.62 0.92
C ASP A 23 -2.49 -8.69 0.88
N GLY A 24 -3.10 -8.62 -0.30
CA GLY A 24 -4.54 -8.70 -0.49
C GLY A 24 -5.25 -7.34 -0.60
N PHE A 25 -4.51 -6.24 -0.77
CA PHE A 25 -5.11 -5.01 -1.28
C PHE A 25 -5.52 -5.20 -2.74
N PHE A 26 -6.50 -4.42 -3.18
CA PHE A 26 -6.83 -4.23 -4.58
C PHE A 26 -6.69 -2.77 -4.98
N TYR A 27 -6.34 -2.55 -6.24
CA TYR A 27 -6.25 -1.21 -6.81
C TYR A 27 -7.64 -0.68 -7.16
N CYS A 28 -7.99 0.50 -6.63
CA CYS A 28 -9.31 1.12 -6.80
C CYS A 28 -9.34 2.21 -7.87
N GLY A 29 -8.19 2.57 -8.46
CA GLY A 29 -8.10 3.67 -9.43
C GLY A 29 -7.40 4.91 -8.88
N HIS A 30 -7.84 6.08 -9.34
CA HIS A 30 -7.30 7.37 -8.92
C HIS A 30 -8.06 7.91 -7.71
N ALA A 31 -7.35 8.55 -6.78
CA ALA A 31 -7.89 9.10 -5.54
C ALA A 31 -8.61 10.45 -5.73
N ASP A 32 -9.00 10.83 -6.96
CA ASP A 32 -9.56 12.16 -7.27
C ASP A 32 -10.89 12.43 -6.57
N ASP A 33 -11.66 11.37 -6.28
CA ASP A 33 -12.93 11.42 -5.55
C ASP A 33 -12.77 10.95 -4.08
N PHE A 34 -11.53 10.78 -3.60
CA PHE A 34 -11.28 10.35 -2.24
C PHE A 34 -11.48 11.53 -1.29
N CYS A 35 -12.59 11.51 -0.54
CA CYS A 35 -12.73 12.38 0.63
C CYS A 35 -11.67 11.97 1.65
N GLU A 36 -10.62 12.79 1.82
CA GLU A 36 -9.56 12.55 2.80
C GLU A 36 -10.17 12.21 4.17
N SER A 37 -9.96 10.98 4.60
CA SER A 37 -10.26 10.58 5.98
C SER A 37 -9.33 11.38 6.90
N PRO A 38 -9.83 11.97 8.00
CA PRO A 38 -9.00 12.77 8.91
C PRO A 38 -7.88 11.96 9.59
N ASP A 39 -7.92 10.62 9.51
CA ASP A 39 -7.02 9.71 10.23
C ASP A 39 -5.98 9.02 9.31
N LEU A 40 -5.62 9.66 8.19
CA LEU A 40 -4.50 9.17 7.37
C LEU A 40 -3.15 9.46 8.03
N GLU A 41 -2.34 8.42 8.22
CA GLU A 41 -0.94 8.55 8.62
C GLU A 41 0.00 8.46 7.40
N THR A 42 1.13 9.16 7.46
CA THR A 42 2.14 9.13 6.39
C THR A 42 3.25 8.13 6.69
N VAL A 43 3.57 7.27 5.71
CA VAL A 43 4.66 6.29 5.73
C VAL A 43 5.52 6.43 4.46
N GLY A 44 6.53 7.31 4.54
CA GLY A 44 7.30 7.72 3.36
C GLY A 44 6.41 8.53 2.41
N ASP A 45 6.30 8.11 1.15
CA ASP A 45 5.45 8.77 0.14
C ASP A 45 4.00 8.24 0.11
N TRP A 46 3.63 7.42 1.10
CA TRP A 46 2.32 6.76 1.19
C TRP A 46 1.48 7.35 2.31
N PHE A 47 0.20 7.52 2.06
CA PHE A 47 -0.82 7.80 3.08
C PHE A 47 -1.59 6.51 3.37
N VAL A 48 -1.79 6.17 4.63
CA VAL A 48 -2.51 4.97 5.04
C VAL A 48 -3.46 5.30 6.17
N GLY A 49 -4.69 4.81 6.12
CA GLY A 49 -5.62 4.95 7.23
C GLY A 49 -6.86 4.11 7.06
N GLY A 50 -7.75 4.18 8.06
CA GLY A 50 -9.05 3.53 7.99
C GLY A 50 -9.91 4.15 6.89
N SER A 51 -10.61 3.30 6.15
CA SER A 51 -11.47 3.75 5.06
C SER A 51 -12.73 4.44 5.56
N TYR A 52 -13.15 5.48 4.84
CA TYR A 52 -14.38 6.19 5.17
C TYR A 52 -15.59 5.36 4.71
N GLN A 53 -16.52 5.05 5.62
CA GLN A 53 -17.75 4.27 5.41
C GLN A 53 -17.58 2.76 5.21
N PHE A 54 -16.36 2.26 5.00
CA PHE A 54 -16.10 0.83 4.81
C PHE A 54 -15.15 0.29 5.88
N PRO A 55 -15.38 -0.93 6.40
CA PRO A 55 -14.45 -1.58 7.33
C PRO A 55 -13.24 -2.07 6.54
N GLY A 56 -12.27 -1.19 6.32
CA GLY A 56 -11.04 -1.51 5.60
C GLY A 56 -9.95 -0.47 5.78
N PHE A 57 -8.84 -0.65 5.07
CA PHE A 57 -7.74 0.30 5.02
C PHE A 57 -7.53 0.81 3.61
N ASP A 58 -7.35 2.12 3.50
CA ASP A 58 -6.91 2.80 2.29
C ASP A 58 -5.41 3.04 2.35
N ALA A 59 -4.73 2.84 1.21
CA ALA A 59 -3.34 3.18 0.98
C ALA A 59 -3.22 3.99 -0.31
N ILE A 60 -2.68 5.19 -0.21
CA ILE A 60 -2.64 6.17 -1.31
C ILE A 60 -1.20 6.60 -1.57
N CYS A 61 -0.78 6.62 -2.84
CA CYS A 61 0.50 7.18 -3.26
C CYS A 61 0.40 7.75 -4.66
N ASP A 62 0.80 9.01 -4.84
CA ASP A 62 0.82 9.69 -6.15
C ASP A 62 -0.52 9.54 -6.92
N GLY A 63 -1.62 9.77 -6.21
CA GLY A 63 -2.98 9.63 -6.73
C GLY A 63 -3.49 8.19 -6.90
N ALA A 64 -2.66 7.16 -6.76
CA ALA A 64 -3.12 5.77 -6.84
C ALA A 64 -3.72 5.31 -5.50
N LEU A 65 -4.97 4.84 -5.53
CA LEU A 65 -5.69 4.33 -4.36
C LEU A 65 -5.71 2.80 -4.35
N PHE A 66 -5.35 2.22 -3.20
CA PHE A 66 -5.45 0.80 -2.91
C PHE A 66 -6.31 0.61 -1.66
N PHE A 67 -7.21 -0.36 -1.68
CA PHE A 67 -8.07 -0.69 -0.54
C PHE A 67 -7.94 -2.16 -0.18
N LYS A 68 -8.03 -2.45 1.12
CA LYS A 68 -8.16 -3.80 1.64
C LYS A 68 -9.41 -3.90 2.49
N ASP A 69 -10.30 -4.80 2.09
CA ASP A 69 -11.55 -5.09 2.80
C ASP A 69 -11.29 -5.95 4.04
N TYR A 70 -11.90 -5.56 5.15
CA TYR A 70 -11.90 -6.30 6.42
C TYR A 70 -13.33 -6.63 6.90
N SER A 71 -14.36 -6.42 6.08
CA SER A 71 -15.77 -6.70 6.40
C SER A 71 -16.04 -8.15 6.84
N ASP A 72 -15.30 -9.11 6.28
CA ASP A 72 -15.43 -10.54 6.60
C ASP A 72 -14.63 -10.99 7.84
N ASN A 73 -13.70 -10.16 8.33
CA ASN A 73 -12.98 -10.44 9.56
C ASN A 73 -13.80 -9.91 10.74
N SER A 74 -14.33 -10.81 11.57
CA SER A 74 -15.06 -10.47 12.80
C SER A 74 -14.24 -9.66 13.81
N SER A 75 -12.94 -9.50 13.55
CA SER A 75 -12.01 -8.66 14.28
C SER A 75 -12.11 -7.24 13.73
N SER A 76 -12.66 -6.33 14.52
CA SER A 76 -12.62 -4.87 14.29
C SER A 76 -11.26 -4.42 13.77
N LEU A 77 -11.21 -3.44 12.85
CA LEU A 77 -9.98 -2.76 12.43
C LEU A 77 -9.08 -2.50 13.64
N THR A 78 -8.02 -3.31 13.80
CA THR A 78 -7.15 -3.23 14.98
C THR A 78 -5.99 -2.29 14.71
N GLU A 79 -5.44 -1.70 15.77
CA GLU A 79 -4.16 -0.99 15.71
C GLU A 79 -3.02 -1.93 15.26
N GLU A 80 -3.14 -3.24 15.48
CA GLU A 80 -2.17 -4.25 15.05
C GLU A 80 -2.14 -4.42 13.54
N GLU A 81 -3.31 -4.57 12.90
CA GLU A 81 -3.45 -4.62 11.45
C GLU A 81 -2.90 -3.34 10.80
N PHE A 82 -3.23 -2.19 11.38
CA PHE A 82 -2.73 -0.92 10.90
C PHE A 82 -1.20 -0.83 11.03
N GLY A 83 -0.65 -1.21 12.18
CA GLY A 83 0.80 -1.29 12.42
C GLY A 83 1.49 -2.22 11.42
N ARG A 84 0.89 -3.37 11.10
CA ARG A 84 1.40 -4.33 10.12
C ARG A 84 1.45 -3.75 8.71
N ILE A 85 0.44 -2.99 8.29
CA ILE A 85 0.43 -2.32 6.97
C ILE A 85 1.54 -1.26 6.89
N LYS A 86 1.69 -0.44 7.94
CA LYS A 86 2.77 0.56 8.02
C LYS A 86 4.14 -0.11 7.97
N GLN A 87 4.30 -1.25 8.65
CA GLN A 87 5.52 -2.04 8.63
C GLN A 87 5.79 -2.63 7.24
N LEU A 88 4.80 -3.18 6.56
CA LEU A 88 4.92 -3.69 5.19
C LEU A 88 5.47 -2.60 4.24
N ILE A 89 4.89 -1.41 4.27
CA ILE A 89 5.32 -0.28 3.44
C ILE A 89 6.76 0.11 3.80
N SER A 90 7.04 0.33 5.09
CA SER A 90 8.37 0.76 5.55
C SER A 90 9.46 -0.24 5.20
N GLN A 91 9.21 -1.54 5.40
CA GLN A 91 10.15 -2.61 5.07
C GLN A 91 10.38 -2.73 3.57
N THR A 92 9.32 -2.58 2.77
CA THR A 92 9.42 -2.64 1.30
C THR A 92 10.23 -1.46 0.75
N GLN A 93 10.02 -0.26 1.29
CA GLN A 93 10.81 0.93 0.95
C GLN A 93 12.29 0.75 1.34
N LEU A 94 12.56 0.27 2.56
CA LEU A 94 13.93 0.02 3.03
C LEU A 94 14.65 -1.04 2.18
N ALA A 95 13.95 -2.12 1.84
CA ALA A 95 14.47 -3.15 0.95
C ALA A 95 14.84 -2.56 -0.42
N TRP A 96 13.93 -1.79 -1.02
CA TRP A 96 14.17 -1.10 -2.29
C TRP A 96 15.40 -0.18 -2.21
N ASP A 97 15.51 0.63 -1.17
CA ASP A 97 16.61 1.59 -1.01
C ASP A 97 17.95 0.87 -0.81
N THR A 98 17.96 -0.23 -0.05
CA THR A 98 19.16 -1.06 0.16
C THR A 98 19.63 -1.70 -1.15
N CYS A 99 18.71 -2.25 -1.92
CA CYS A 99 18.97 -2.84 -3.23
C CYS A 99 19.46 -1.83 -4.26
N SER A 100 18.80 -0.68 -4.34
CA SER A 100 19.13 0.39 -5.28
C SER A 100 20.51 0.97 -5.00
N ASN A 101 20.87 1.15 -3.72
CA ASN A 101 22.18 1.66 -3.30
C ASN A 101 23.31 0.63 -3.47
N ALA A 102 23.00 -0.66 -3.44
CA ALA A 102 23.97 -1.73 -3.65
C ALA A 102 24.31 -1.97 -5.14
N GLY A 103 23.60 -1.32 -6.08
CA GLY A 103 23.76 -1.60 -7.51
C GLY A 103 23.35 -3.02 -7.90
N GLN A 104 22.61 -3.72 -7.04
CA GLN A 104 22.14 -5.09 -7.27
C GLN A 104 20.66 -5.06 -7.70
N LEU A 105 20.38 -5.71 -8.83
CA LEU A 105 19.03 -6.02 -9.30
C LEU A 105 18.33 -6.89 -8.24
N CYS A 106 17.54 -6.27 -7.37
CA CYS A 106 16.65 -7.01 -6.50
C CYS A 106 15.45 -7.48 -7.31
N LEU A 107 15.57 -8.70 -7.81
CA LEU A 107 14.43 -9.47 -8.29
C LEU A 107 13.62 -9.93 -7.06
N PRO A 108 12.29 -9.75 -7.04
CA PRO A 108 11.48 -10.36 -6.00
C PRO A 108 11.32 -11.87 -6.28
N GLY A 109 11.81 -12.69 -5.34
CA GLY A 109 11.31 -14.03 -5.01
C GLY A 109 11.83 -15.21 -5.83
N VAL A 110 12.49 -16.17 -5.18
CA VAL A 110 11.91 -17.48 -4.75
C VAL A 110 12.78 -18.03 -3.62
N ALA A 111 12.21 -18.29 -2.45
CA ALA A 111 12.72 -19.24 -1.46
C ALA A 111 11.54 -20.10 -0.99
#